data_AF-A0A6A8DG53-F1
#
_entry.id   AF-A0A6A8DG53-F1
#
_cell.length_a   1.000
_cell.length_b   1.000
_cell.length_c   1.000
_cell.angle_alpha   90.00
_cell.angle_beta   90.00
_cell.angle_gamma   90.00
#
_symmetry.space_group_name_H-M   'P 1'
#
loop_
_entity.id
_entity.type
_entity.pdbx_description
1 polymer ?
#
loop_
_entity_poly.entity_id
_entity_poly.type
_entity_poly.pdbx_seq_one_letter_code
_entity_poly.pdbx_strand_id
1 'polypeptide(L)'
;MIAIVTVLLIVILMGGSLYSFFYQKSYKRSYFSREIFYTMIIVYFIVLTSFGLLYFVLSFNGVLLIEGGKLQDVGALESLAHSLYFSGVTLMTVGYGDITPIGWGRLLALIEALIGYILPAAFFLKIWQYSNEQKEEETKELKQKHKFDYL
;
A
#
# COMPACT_ATOMS: atom_id res chain seq x y z
N MET A 1 8.61 -25.17 -7.39
CA MET A 1 7.15 -25.32 -7.43
C MET A 1 6.48 -24.62 -6.25
N ILE A 2 6.85 -24.91 -5.00
CA ILE A 2 6.31 -24.26 -3.79
C ILE A 2 6.44 -22.73 -3.85
N ALA A 3 7.64 -22.20 -4.12
CA ALA A 3 7.89 -20.75 -4.20
C ALA A 3 6.98 -20.02 -5.21
N ILE A 4 6.73 -20.62 -6.38
CA ILE A 4 5.87 -20.03 -7.43
C ILE A 4 4.42 -19.97 -6.95
N VAL A 5 3.93 -21.03 -6.30
CA VAL A 5 2.57 -21.08 -5.74
C VAL A 5 2.41 -20.02 -4.64
N THR A 6 3.39 -19.87 -3.76
CA THR A 6 3.37 -18.85 -2.70
C THR A 6 3.36 -17.43 -3.28
N VAL A 7 4.18 -17.17 -4.29
CA VAL A 7 4.21 -15.86 -4.98
C VAL A 7 2.86 -15.54 -5.63
N LEU A 8 2.26 -16.49 -6.35
CA LEU A 8 0.94 -16.30 -6.98
C LEU A 8 -0.15 -16.03 -5.94
N LEU A 9 -0.14 -16.75 -4.82
CA LEU A 9 -1.09 -16.56 -3.74
C LEU A 9 -0.97 -15.15 -3.13
N ILE A 10 0.25 -14.67 -2.87
CA ILE A 10 0.49 -13.32 -2.35
C ILE A 10 -0.01 -12.27 -3.35
N VAL A 11 0.29 -12.42 -4.64
CA VAL A 11 -0.16 -11.48 -5.69
C VAL A 11 -1.68 -11.42 -5.77
N ILE A 12 -2.38 -12.56 -5.67
CA ILE A 12 -3.86 -12.62 -5.64
C ILE A 12 -4.41 -11.89 -4.40
N LEU A 13 -3.82 -12.13 -3.22
CA LEU A 13 -4.25 -11.48 -1.97
C LEU A 13 -3.99 -9.97 -1.98
N MET A 14 -2.85 -9.54 -2.50
CA MET A 14 -2.54 -8.12 -2.70
C MET A 14 -3.52 -7.47 -3.68
N GLY A 15 -3.78 -8.13 -4.81
CA GLY A 15 -4.76 -7.67 -5.81
C GLY A 15 -6.15 -7.56 -5.21
N GLY A 16 -6.57 -8.52 -4.38
CA GLY A 16 -7.85 -8.46 -3.66
C GLY A 16 -7.92 -7.34 -2.63
N SER A 17 -6.83 -7.06 -1.91
CA SER A 17 -6.76 -5.95 -0.95
C SER A 17 -6.83 -4.58 -1.66
N LEU A 18 -6.08 -4.41 -2.75
CA LEU A 18 -6.13 -3.23 -3.60
C LEU A 18 -7.52 -3.08 -4.24
N TYR A 19 -8.09 -4.15 -4.79
CA TYR A 19 -9.43 -4.14 -5.35
C TYR A 19 -10.47 -3.77 -4.30
N SER A 20 -10.41 -4.34 -3.10
CA SER A 20 -11.30 -3.99 -1.98
C SER A 20 -11.22 -2.50 -1.66
N PHE A 21 -10.01 -1.92 -1.64
CA PHE A 21 -9.82 -0.48 -1.41
C PHE A 21 -10.46 0.40 -2.50
N PHE A 22 -10.36 0.00 -3.77
CA PHE A 22 -10.95 0.74 -4.90
C PHE A 22 -12.45 0.50 -5.07
N TYR A 23 -12.95 -0.69 -4.74
CA TYR A 23 -14.34 -1.11 -4.95
C TYR A 23 -15.24 -0.95 -3.73
N GLN A 24 -14.71 -0.48 -2.59
CA GLN A 24 -15.53 -0.20 -1.42
C GLN A 24 -16.46 0.99 -1.70
N LYS A 25 -17.65 0.62 -2.16
CA LYS A 25 -18.84 1.46 -2.33
C LYS A 25 -19.01 2.31 -1.08
N SER A 26 -19.03 3.63 -1.30
CA SER A 26 -19.20 4.69 -0.31
C SER A 26 -20.25 4.31 0.75
N TYR A 27 -19.77 3.84 1.91
CA TYR A 27 -20.61 3.66 3.08
C TYR A 27 -20.77 5.04 3.71
N LYS A 28 -21.94 5.64 3.48
CA LYS A 28 -22.41 6.86 4.12
C LYS A 28 -22.31 6.73 5.65
N ARG A 29 -21.25 7.26 6.26
CA ARG A 29 -21.32 7.72 7.66
C ARG A 29 -20.26 8.77 7.98
N SER A 30 -20.74 9.79 8.69
CA SER A 30 -20.16 11.12 8.84
C SER A 30 -19.10 11.25 9.97
N TYR A 31 -18.15 10.31 10.07
CA TYR A 31 -17.09 10.32 11.10
C TYR A 31 -15.66 10.21 10.50
N PHE A 32 -15.47 10.85 9.34
CA PHE A 32 -14.69 10.32 8.22
C PHE A 32 -13.18 10.66 8.18
N SER A 33 -12.60 11.41 9.13
CA SER A 33 -11.14 11.67 9.10
C SER A 33 -10.32 10.49 9.66
N ARG A 34 -10.78 9.89 10.77
CA ARG A 34 -10.05 8.81 11.46
C ARG A 34 -10.09 7.50 10.69
N GLU A 35 -11.25 7.15 10.14
CA GLU A 35 -11.45 5.88 9.43
C GLU A 35 -10.57 5.78 8.17
N ILE A 36 -10.50 6.85 7.36
CA ILE A 36 -9.64 6.85 6.18
C ILE A 36 -8.17 6.75 6.63
N PHE A 37 -7.75 7.52 7.65
CA PHE A 37 -6.36 7.48 8.15
C PHE A 37 -5.95 6.07 8.62
N TYR A 38 -6.80 5.39 9.41
CA TYR A 38 -6.56 4.00 9.79
C TYR A 38 -6.53 3.07 8.58
N THR A 39 -7.41 3.27 7.60
CA THR A 39 -7.42 2.51 6.34
C THR A 39 -6.09 2.68 5.60
N MET A 40 -5.54 3.89 5.53
CA MET A 40 -4.24 4.15 4.91
C MET A 40 -3.11 3.39 5.61
N ILE A 41 -3.03 3.47 6.94
CA ILE A 41 -2.02 2.73 7.72
C ILE A 41 -2.12 1.22 7.46
N ILE A 42 -3.34 0.68 7.46
CA ILE A 42 -3.57 -0.75 7.21
C ILE A 42 -3.12 -1.14 5.79
N VAL A 43 -3.46 -0.34 4.77
CA VAL A 43 -3.05 -0.59 3.39
C VAL A 43 -1.52 -0.57 3.26
N TYR A 44 -0.84 0.42 3.86
CA TYR A 44 0.62 0.46 3.90
C TYR A 44 1.21 -0.78 4.55
N PHE A 45 0.67 -1.21 5.69
CA PHE A 45 1.16 -2.38 6.41
C PHE A 45 0.97 -3.67 5.61
N ILE A 46 -0.16 -3.83 4.92
CA ILE A 46 -0.43 -4.96 4.03
C ILE A 46 0.55 -4.98 2.86
N VAL A 47 0.76 -3.84 2.19
CA VAL A 47 1.68 -3.75 1.04
C VAL A 47 3.11 -4.05 1.48
N LEU A 48 3.57 -3.44 2.57
CA LEU A 48 4.90 -3.68 3.16
C LEU A 48 5.10 -5.16 3.51
N THR A 49 4.16 -5.76 4.23
CA THR A 49 4.30 -7.17 4.63
C THR A 49 4.27 -8.09 3.41
N SER A 50 3.45 -7.79 2.41
CA SER A 50 3.32 -8.61 1.21
C SER A 50 4.58 -8.56 0.34
N PHE A 51 5.10 -7.38 0.05
CA PHE A 51 6.35 -7.24 -0.70
C PHE A 51 7.55 -7.77 0.11
N GLY A 52 7.60 -7.53 1.42
CA GLY A 52 8.62 -8.09 2.30
C GLY A 52 8.66 -9.62 2.27
N LEU A 53 7.50 -10.28 2.24
CA LEU A 53 7.42 -11.74 2.07
C LEU A 53 7.83 -12.18 0.66
N LEU A 54 7.48 -11.44 -0.39
CA LEU A 54 7.95 -11.72 -1.75
C LEU A 54 9.49 -11.66 -1.82
N TYR A 55 10.08 -10.62 -1.25
CA TYR A 55 11.54 -10.45 -1.17
C TYR A 55 12.21 -11.53 -0.34
N PHE A 56 11.58 -11.97 0.76
CA PHE A 56 12.08 -13.08 1.56
C PHE A 56 12.11 -14.39 0.75
N VAL A 57 11.09 -14.68 -0.05
CA VAL A 57 11.12 -15.84 -0.95
C VAL A 57 12.19 -15.68 -2.05
N LEU A 58 12.37 -14.45 -2.54
CA LEU A 58 13.39 -14.12 -3.55
C LEU A 58 14.82 -14.13 -3.00
N SER A 59 15.02 -13.90 -1.70
CA SER A 59 16.34 -13.88 -1.06
C SER A 59 17.00 -15.27 -1.13
N PHE A 60 16.22 -16.35 -1.01
CA PHE A 60 16.71 -17.73 -1.22
C PHE A 60 17.24 -17.97 -2.64
N ASN A 61 16.76 -17.21 -3.63
CA ASN A 61 17.25 -17.27 -5.01
C ASN A 61 18.41 -16.29 -5.27
N GLY A 62 18.86 -15.56 -4.24
CA GLY A 62 20.01 -14.66 -4.32
C GLY A 62 19.69 -13.33 -5.01
N VAL A 63 18.41 -12.94 -5.03
CA VAL A 63 17.92 -11.76 -5.77
C VAL A 63 18.14 -10.46 -4.99
N LEU A 64 18.56 -10.53 -3.72
CA LEU A 64 18.89 -9.39 -2.88
C LEU A 64 20.34 -9.47 -2.38
N LEU A 65 21.04 -8.33 -2.38
CA LEU A 65 22.43 -8.18 -1.94
C LEU A 65 22.54 -7.18 -0.78
N ILE A 66 23.43 -7.46 0.17
CA ILE A 66 23.84 -6.54 1.25
C ILE A 66 25.28 -6.09 0.96
N GLU A 67 25.65 -4.86 1.35
CA GLU A 67 27.06 -4.44 1.41
C GLU A 67 27.89 -5.44 2.24
N GLY A 68 28.65 -6.31 1.56
CA GLY A 68 29.54 -7.30 2.19
C GLY A 68 29.13 -8.77 2.05
N GLY A 69 27.98 -9.11 1.45
CA GLY A 69 27.58 -10.51 1.27
C GLY A 69 26.19 -10.73 0.65
N LYS A 70 25.90 -11.97 0.21
CA LYS A 70 24.56 -12.36 -0.23
C LYS A 70 23.69 -12.63 1.00
N LEU A 71 22.41 -12.26 0.94
CA LEU A 71 21.38 -12.61 1.94
C LEU A 71 21.17 -14.13 2.16
N GLN A 72 21.87 -14.99 1.42
CA GLN A 72 21.77 -16.44 1.54
C GLN A 72 22.56 -17.01 2.72
N ASP A 73 23.56 -16.28 3.24
CA ASP A 73 24.42 -16.77 4.32
C ASP A 73 23.91 -16.39 5.73
N VAL A 74 22.80 -15.65 5.81
CA VAL A 74 22.15 -15.26 7.07
C VAL A 74 20.98 -16.18 7.42
N GLY A 75 20.69 -16.32 8.71
CA GLY A 75 19.61 -17.17 9.19
C GLY A 75 18.23 -16.76 8.63
N ALA A 76 17.28 -17.69 8.57
CA ALA A 76 15.95 -17.43 7.98
C ALA A 76 15.21 -16.24 8.62
N LEU A 77 15.31 -16.06 9.94
CA LEU A 77 14.71 -14.91 10.63
C LEU A 77 15.37 -13.58 10.26
N GLU A 78 16.68 -13.58 10.08
CA GLU A 78 17.45 -12.39 9.68
C GLU A 78 17.17 -12.02 8.22
N SER A 79 17.10 -13.01 7.33
CA SER A 79 16.70 -12.81 5.94
C SER A 79 15.27 -12.26 5.82
N LEU A 80 14.34 -12.70 6.68
CA LEU A 80 12.99 -12.15 6.75
C LEU A 80 13.01 -10.68 7.22
N ALA A 81 13.77 -10.38 8.27
CA ALA A 81 13.90 -9.02 8.79
C ALA A 81 14.49 -8.06 7.75
N HIS A 82 15.55 -8.47 7.05
CA HIS A 82 16.14 -7.69 5.97
C HIS A 82 15.19 -7.50 4.79
N SER A 83 14.39 -8.51 4.45
CA SER A 83 13.42 -8.42 3.36
C SER A 83 12.27 -7.47 3.69
N LEU A 84 11.76 -7.51 4.92
CA LEU A 84 10.76 -6.55 5.42
C LEU A 84 11.33 -5.13 5.50
N TYR A 85 12.57 -5.00 5.96
CA TYR A 85 13.29 -3.72 5.97
C TYR A 85 13.42 -3.15 4.55
N PHE A 86 13.90 -3.96 3.60
CA PHE A 86 14.04 -3.58 2.19
C PHE A 86 12.71 -3.14 1.57
N SER A 87 11.63 -3.89 1.83
CA SER A 87 10.28 -3.49 1.41
C SER A 87 9.86 -2.16 2.02
N GLY A 88 10.06 -1.97 3.33
CA GLY A 88 9.72 -0.72 4.01
C GLY A 88 10.44 0.49 3.44
N VAL A 89 11.76 0.41 3.26
CA VAL A 89 12.55 1.53 2.70
C VAL A 89 12.25 1.79 1.23
N THR A 90 11.83 0.77 0.48
CA THR A 90 11.44 0.90 -0.93
C THR A 90 10.04 1.50 -1.07
N LEU A 91 9.06 0.98 -0.32
CA LEU A 91 7.68 1.48 -0.30
C LEU A 91 7.61 2.93 0.18
N MET A 92 8.42 3.29 1.19
CA MET A 92 8.51 4.67 1.68
C MET A 92 9.45 5.53 0.82
N THR A 93 10.04 5.00 -0.24
CA THR A 93 10.96 5.69 -1.16
C THR A 93 12.20 6.28 -0.50
N VAL A 94 12.59 5.75 0.67
CA VAL A 94 13.80 6.16 1.41
C VAL A 94 15.05 5.61 0.74
N GLY A 95 15.07 4.31 0.45
CA GLY A 95 16.11 3.64 -0.33
C GLY A 95 17.55 3.93 0.11
N TYR A 96 17.93 3.58 1.34
CA TYR A 96 19.28 3.84 1.87
C TYR A 96 20.43 3.24 1.04
N GLY A 97 20.14 2.17 0.29
CA GLY A 97 21.11 1.53 -0.62
C GLY A 97 21.99 0.47 0.03
N ASP A 98 21.78 0.18 1.31
CA ASP A 98 22.45 -0.88 2.08
C ASP A 98 22.01 -2.29 1.63
N ILE A 99 20.75 -2.42 1.22
CA ILE A 99 20.21 -3.61 0.54
C ILE A 99 19.77 -3.23 -0.85
N THR A 100 20.29 -3.95 -1.85
CA THR A 100 19.99 -3.67 -3.26
C THR A 100 19.43 -4.90 -3.99
N PRO A 101 18.36 -4.73 -4.79
CA PRO A 101 17.83 -5.81 -5.59
C PRO A 101 18.67 -5.99 -6.87
N ILE A 102 18.82 -7.24 -7.29
CA ILE A 102 19.47 -7.60 -8.56
C ILE A 102 18.53 -8.41 -9.45
N GLY A 103 18.86 -8.50 -10.74
CA GLY A 103 18.02 -9.21 -11.72
C GLY A 103 16.57 -8.74 -11.71
N TRP A 104 15.63 -9.69 -11.65
CA TRP A 104 14.18 -9.44 -11.64
C TRP A 104 13.67 -8.74 -10.39
N GLY A 105 14.42 -8.77 -9.28
CA GLY A 105 14.08 -8.02 -8.06
C GLY A 105 14.01 -6.51 -8.29
N ARG A 106 14.76 -6.00 -9.29
CA ARG A 106 14.73 -4.57 -9.64
C ARG A 106 13.38 -4.12 -10.18
N LEU A 107 12.73 -4.96 -11.00
CA LEU A 107 11.39 -4.65 -11.52
C LEU A 107 10.35 -4.66 -10.40
N LEU A 108 10.45 -5.60 -9.45
CA LEU A 108 9.58 -5.63 -8.28
C LEU A 108 9.75 -4.39 -7.41
N ALA A 109 10.99 -3.97 -7.14
CA ALA A 109 11.27 -2.76 -6.39
C ALA A 109 10.74 -1.49 -7.08
N LEU A 110 10.83 -1.42 -8.42
CA LEU A 110 10.23 -0.31 -9.18
C LEU A 110 8.71 -0.28 -9.05
N ILE A 111 8.03 -1.42 -9.12
CA ILE A 111 6.58 -1.52 -8.95
C ILE A 111 6.18 -1.13 -7.53
N GLU A 112 6.90 -1.60 -6.52
CA GLU A 112 6.65 -1.27 -5.12
C GLU A 112 6.83 0.23 -4.85
N ALA A 113 7.91 0.84 -5.34
CA ALA A 113 8.14 2.28 -5.22
C ALA A 113 7.02 3.10 -5.91
N LEU A 114 6.54 2.64 -7.07
CA LEU A 114 5.41 3.26 -7.76
C LEU A 114 4.13 3.19 -6.93
N ILE A 115 3.85 2.06 -6.29
CA ILE A 115 2.71 1.91 -5.37
C ILE A 115 2.87 2.87 -4.19
N GLY A 116 4.07 2.96 -3.61
CA GLY A 116 4.39 3.90 -2.53
C GLY A 116 4.10 5.35 -2.89
N TYR A 117 4.36 5.75 -4.14
CA TYR A 117 4.06 7.09 -4.64
C TYR A 117 2.56 7.32 -4.89
N ILE A 118 1.85 6.32 -5.40
CA ILE A 118 0.41 6.43 -5.76
C ILE A 118 -0.49 6.44 -4.52
N LEU A 119 -0.15 5.70 -3.47
CA LEU A 119 -1.00 5.54 -2.28
C LEU A 119 -1.37 6.87 -1.59
N PRO A 120 -0.43 7.79 -1.28
CA PRO A 120 -0.75 9.10 -0.71
C PRO A 120 -1.64 9.95 -1.64
N ALA A 121 -1.37 9.91 -2.95
CA ALA A 121 -2.14 10.68 -3.93
C ALA A 121 -3.59 10.18 -4.02
N ALA A 122 -3.79 8.85 -4.08
CA ALA A 122 -5.11 8.23 -4.06
C ALA A 122 -5.89 8.57 -2.78
N PHE A 123 -5.19 8.56 -1.64
CA PHE A 123 -5.77 8.95 -0.36
C PHE A 123 -6.20 10.41 -0.33
N PHE A 124 -5.36 11.33 -0.82
CA PHE A 124 -5.68 12.75 -0.92
C PHE A 124 -6.89 13.00 -1.80
N LEU A 125 -6.96 12.35 -2.97
CA LEU A 125 -8.12 12.44 -3.87
C LEU A 125 -9.41 11.97 -3.20
N LYS A 126 -9.35 10.88 -2.41
CA LYS A 126 -10.51 10.36 -1.67
C LYS A 126 -11.01 11.36 -0.62
N ILE A 127 -10.09 12.01 0.11
CA ILE A 127 -10.44 13.07 1.07
C ILE A 127 -11.07 14.27 0.35
N TRP A 128 -10.49 14.69 -0.78
CA TRP A 128 -10.96 15.84 -1.55
C TRP A 128 -12.37 15.60 -2.11
N GLN A 129 -12.62 14.42 -2.68
CA GLN A 129 -13.94 14.01 -3.16
C GLN A 129 -14.96 14.03 -2.03
N TYR A 130 -14.62 13.43 -0.88
CA TYR A 130 -15.51 13.42 0.28
C TYR A 130 -15.84 14.83 0.79
N SER A 131 -14.85 15.72 0.86
CA SER A 131 -15.07 17.11 1.27
C SER A 131 -16.00 17.86 0.33
N ASN A 132 -15.94 17.58 -0.99
CA ASN A 132 -16.81 18.20 -1.97
C ASN A 132 -18.24 17.66 -1.91
N GLU A 133 -18.42 16.36 -1.73
CA GLU A 133 -19.75 15.74 -1.58
C GLU A 133 -20.51 16.34 -0.37
N GLN A 134 -19.83 16.55 0.76
CA GLN A 134 -20.44 17.17 1.94
C GLN A 134 -20.91 18.61 1.69
N LYS A 135 -20.10 19.41 0.99
CA LYS A 135 -20.46 20.80 0.64
C LYS A 135 -21.67 20.87 -0.29
N GLU A 136 -21.78 19.93 -1.22
CA GLU A 136 -22.95 19.85 -2.10
C GLU A 136 -24.23 19.45 -1.36
N GLU A 137 -24.15 18.51 -0.42
CA GLU A 137 -25.30 18.13 0.42
C GLU A 137 -25.76 19.30 1.30
N GLU A 138 -24.83 19.99 1.99
CA GLU A 138 -25.15 21.16 2.83
C GLU A 138 -25.77 22.31 2.02
N THR A 139 -25.24 22.57 0.81
CA THR A 139 -25.81 23.59 -0.09
C THR A 139 -27.22 23.23 -0.57
N LYS A 140 -27.50 21.93 -0.81
CA LYS A 140 -28.84 21.46 -1.18
C LYS A 140 -29.83 21.61 -0.02
N GLU A 141 -29.43 21.26 1.20
CA GLU A 141 -30.25 21.44 2.40
C GLU A 141 -30.55 22.92 2.67
N LEU A 142 -29.54 23.81 2.56
CA LEU A 142 -29.72 25.26 2.70
C LEU A 142 -30.70 25.83 1.66
N LYS A 143 -30.57 25.43 0.40
CA LYS A 143 -31.52 25.83 -0.67
C LYS A 143 -32.93 25.30 -0.42
N GLN A 144 -33.06 24.09 0.10
CA GLN A 144 -34.36 23.52 0.42
C GLN A 144 -35.03 24.26 1.58
N LYS A 145 -34.28 24.57 2.65
CA LYS A 145 -34.78 25.31 3.81
C LYS A 145 -35.22 26.73 3.43
N HIS A 146 -34.40 27.46 2.67
CA HIS A 146 -34.77 28.78 2.16
C HIS A 146 -36.00 28.76 1.26
N LYS A 147 -36.26 27.68 0.51
CA LYS A 147 -37.48 27.57 -0.31
C LYS A 147 -38.75 27.44 0.53
N PHE A 148 -38.68 26.86 1.72
CA PHE A 148 -39.82 26.73 2.64
C PHE A 148 -40.12 28.04 3.40
N ASP A 149 -39.14 28.92 3.61
CA ASP A 149 -39.35 30.20 4.31
C ASP A 149 -40.17 31.24 3.50
N TYR A 150 -40.46 30.97 2.21
CA TYR A 150 -41.26 31.84 1.33
C TYR A 150 -42.69 31.32 1.07
N LEU A 151 -43.12 30.25 1.74
CA LEU A 151 -44.47 29.68 1.69
C LEU A 151 -45.20 29.93 3.02
#